data_AF-G8C3V2-F1
#
_entry.id   AF-G8C3V2-F1
#
_cell.length_a   1.000
_cell.length_b   1.000
_cell.length_c   1.000
_cell.angle_alpha   90.00
_cell.angle_beta   90.00
_cell.angle_gamma   90.00
#
_symmetry.space_group_name_H-M   'P 1'
#
loop_
_entity.id
_entity.type
_entity.pdbx_description
1 polymer ?
#
loop_
_entity_poly.entity_id
_entity_poly.type
_entity_poly.pdbx_seq_one_letter_code
_entity_poly.pdbx_strand_id
1 'polypeptide(L)'
;MHFSPKFLWGGALGVTGASVVTGVPIISKFARNSTQSRQSLITEGTNEALPVRLVGCNLESSPGGRKINYGNSKTKDVCWRAQDVVEKQQEANELLRLGWNNVGTWAKLGLEGWKAYCRPKSEGGEESNLWISKPSDEACDGLEIMWLESSKSGVFLNKHREGGVVRVRLCQRDCWVGNYLNSGGELNQWASENSNNWREVEFYDTPLLNRTVSM
;
A
#
# COMPACT_ATOMS: atom_id res chain seq x y z
N MET A 1 -58.22 15.32 12.06
CA MET A 1 -58.74 13.94 12.23
C MET A 1 -57.61 13.10 12.79
N HIS A 2 -57.69 12.80 14.09
CA HIS A 2 -56.72 11.99 14.83
C HIS A 2 -57.00 10.51 14.58
N PHE A 3 -55.99 9.76 14.14
CA PHE A 3 -56.03 8.30 14.13
C PHE A 3 -54.75 7.76 14.77
N SER A 4 -54.92 7.15 15.94
CA SER A 4 -53.92 6.30 16.59
C SER A 4 -54.56 4.94 16.86
N PRO A 5 -53.90 3.83 16.49
CA PRO A 5 -54.08 2.54 17.16
C PRO A 5 -52.73 2.12 17.79
N LYS A 6 -52.65 2.09 19.12
CA LYS A 6 -52.85 0.95 20.02
C LYS A 6 -51.80 -0.16 19.88
N PHE A 7 -50.91 -0.15 20.88
CA PHE A 7 -49.99 -1.19 21.31
C PHE A 7 -50.70 -2.56 21.48
N LEU A 8 -50.07 -3.62 21.01
CA LEU A 8 -50.30 -4.99 21.46
C LEU A 8 -49.00 -5.52 22.07
N TRP A 9 -49.04 -5.74 23.38
CA TRP A 9 -48.09 -6.54 24.14
C TRP A 9 -48.28 -8.01 23.78
N GLY A 10 -47.20 -8.68 23.38
CA GLY A 10 -47.12 -10.13 23.27
C GLY A 10 -45.81 -10.60 23.89
N GLY A 11 -45.89 -11.09 25.12
CA GLY A 11 -44.79 -11.80 25.77
C GLY A 11 -44.78 -13.28 25.38
N ALA A 12 -43.59 -13.86 25.27
CA ALA A 12 -43.39 -15.30 25.37
C ALA A 12 -42.04 -15.58 26.07
N LEU A 13 -42.12 -16.44 27.08
CA LEU A 13 -41.05 -16.93 27.95
C LEU A 13 -40.32 -18.14 27.33
N GLY A 14 -39.06 -18.34 27.75
CA GLY A 14 -38.31 -19.60 27.61
C GLY A 14 -37.19 -19.51 26.56
N VAL A 15 -35.96 -19.98 26.77
CA VAL A 15 -35.46 -21.05 27.64
C VAL A 15 -34.01 -20.71 28.05
N THR A 16 -33.68 -20.84 29.33
CA THR A 16 -32.30 -20.87 29.83
C THR A 16 -31.63 -22.18 29.43
N GLY A 17 -30.74 -22.11 28.45
CA GLY A 17 -29.79 -23.18 28.13
C GLY A 17 -28.46 -22.92 28.84
N ALA A 18 -28.16 -23.72 29.86
CA ALA A 18 -26.83 -23.78 30.47
C ALA A 18 -25.91 -24.61 29.56
N SER A 19 -25.08 -23.95 28.76
CA SER A 19 -24.01 -24.61 28.01
C SER A 19 -22.75 -24.64 28.87
N VAL A 20 -22.38 -25.84 29.28
CA VAL A 20 -21.18 -26.13 30.07
C VAL A 20 -19.93 -25.80 29.24
N VAL A 21 -19.07 -24.98 29.84
CA VAL A 21 -17.76 -24.56 29.35
C VAL A 21 -16.80 -25.74 29.37
N THR A 22 -16.33 -26.18 28.21
CA THR A 22 -15.02 -26.84 28.11
C THR A 22 -13.98 -25.78 27.77
N GLY A 23 -13.38 -25.21 28.81
CA GLY A 23 -12.25 -24.30 28.70
C GLY A 23 -11.05 -25.07 28.17
N VAL A 24 -10.72 -24.89 26.90
CA VAL A 24 -9.39 -25.21 26.40
C VAL A 24 -8.49 -24.06 26.85
N PRO A 25 -7.47 -24.30 27.69
CA PRO A 25 -6.51 -23.25 28.01
C PRO A 25 -5.72 -22.94 26.73
N ILE A 26 -6.05 -21.83 26.07
CA ILE A 26 -5.11 -21.20 25.15
C ILE A 26 -4.06 -20.59 26.06
N ILE A 27 -2.96 -21.34 26.23
CA ILE A 27 -1.74 -20.83 26.84
C ILE A 27 -1.30 -19.66 25.96
N SER A 28 -1.62 -18.45 26.40
CA SER A 28 -1.03 -17.21 25.91
C SER A 28 0.45 -17.22 26.30
N LYS A 29 1.26 -17.85 25.46
CA LYS A 29 2.71 -17.63 25.49
C LYS A 29 2.96 -16.24 24.91
N PHE A 30 2.97 -15.25 25.80
CA PHE A 30 3.82 -14.09 25.64
C PHE A 30 5.28 -14.58 25.64
N ALA A 31 5.74 -15.03 24.48
CA ALA A 31 7.15 -15.17 24.20
C ALA A 31 7.51 -14.08 23.20
N ARG A 32 8.17 -13.04 23.73
CA ARG A 32 9.06 -12.19 22.95
C ARG A 32 10.02 -13.09 22.18
N ASN A 33 9.74 -13.28 20.91
CA ASN A 33 10.73 -13.41 19.87
C ASN A 33 10.00 -13.09 18.57
N SER A 34 10.07 -11.81 18.19
CA SER A 34 9.82 -11.40 16.81
C SER A 34 10.97 -11.96 15.97
N THR A 35 10.92 -13.27 15.73
CA THR A 35 11.63 -13.89 14.63
C THR A 35 10.82 -13.51 13.42
N GLN A 36 11.20 -12.36 12.86
CA GLN A 36 10.97 -11.93 11.50
C GLN A 36 10.66 -13.15 10.61
N SER A 37 9.38 -13.35 10.30
CA SER A 37 8.98 -14.25 9.23
C SER A 37 9.49 -13.60 7.94
N ARG A 38 10.75 -13.91 7.60
CA ARG A 38 11.23 -13.79 6.24
C ARG A 38 10.40 -14.78 5.46
N GLN A 39 9.31 -14.32 4.85
CA GLN A 39 8.86 -14.93 3.61
C GLN A 39 10.01 -14.79 2.63
N SER A 40 10.84 -15.83 2.55
CA SER A 40 11.67 -16.08 1.39
C SER A 40 10.71 -16.34 0.25
N LEU A 41 10.48 -15.32 -0.57
CA LEU A 41 9.95 -15.45 -1.91
C LEU A 41 10.94 -16.37 -2.65
N ILE A 42 10.68 -17.67 -2.65
CA ILE A 42 11.43 -18.61 -3.49
C ILE A 42 10.87 -18.41 -4.89
N THR A 43 11.48 -17.48 -5.62
CA THR A 43 11.35 -17.42 -7.07
C THR A 43 12.33 -18.44 -7.62
N GLU A 44 11.84 -19.63 -7.94
CA GLU A 44 12.63 -20.60 -8.71
C GLU A 44 13.03 -19.98 -10.05
N GLY A 45 14.34 -19.81 -10.24
CA GLY A 45 14.96 -19.63 -11.55
C GLY A 45 14.85 -18.23 -12.13
N THR A 46 15.76 -17.33 -11.72
CA THR A 46 16.47 -16.35 -12.57
C THR A 46 17.33 -15.47 -11.68
N ASN A 47 18.63 -15.34 -11.98
CA ASN A 47 19.63 -14.45 -11.35
C ASN A 47 19.07 -13.51 -10.27
N GLU A 48 19.17 -13.90 -8.99
CA GLU A 48 18.70 -13.09 -7.85
C GLU A 48 19.45 -11.75 -7.82
N ALA A 49 18.88 -10.75 -8.46
CA ALA A 49 19.28 -9.37 -8.28
C ALA A 49 19.04 -9.06 -6.80
N LEU A 50 20.13 -8.80 -6.06
CA LEU A 50 20.06 -8.40 -4.66
C LEU A 50 18.99 -7.31 -4.47
N PRO A 51 18.08 -7.45 -3.50
CA PRO A 51 16.97 -6.52 -3.34
C PRO A 51 17.49 -5.11 -3.09
N VAL A 52 16.86 -4.11 -3.71
CA VAL A 52 17.19 -2.71 -3.48
C VAL A 52 17.03 -2.36 -1.99
N ARG A 53 18.01 -1.66 -1.43
CA ARG A 53 17.87 -0.96 -0.16
C ARG A 53 17.24 0.41 -0.44
N LEU A 54 16.04 0.63 0.07
CA LEU A 54 15.28 1.85 -0.14
C LEU A 54 14.85 2.42 1.21
N VAL A 55 15.24 3.67 1.48
CA VAL A 55 14.97 4.39 2.73
C VAL A 55 14.63 5.85 2.45
N GLY A 56 13.91 6.54 3.34
CA GLY A 56 13.76 7.98 3.18
C GLY A 56 15.11 8.70 3.32
N CYS A 57 15.34 9.73 2.52
CA CYS A 57 16.57 10.53 2.56
C CYS A 57 16.67 11.28 3.89
N ASN A 58 17.87 11.33 4.48
CA ASN A 58 18.15 12.23 5.59
C ASN A 58 18.34 13.65 5.03
N LEU A 59 17.38 14.53 5.32
CA LEU A 59 17.35 15.91 4.80
C LEU A 59 18.54 16.76 5.27
N GLU A 60 19.14 16.42 6.41
CA GLU A 60 20.29 17.16 6.97
C GLU A 60 21.64 16.75 6.38
N SER A 61 21.75 15.56 5.78
CA SER A 61 23.05 14.98 5.43
C SER A 61 23.19 14.53 3.98
N SER A 62 22.23 14.84 3.10
CA SER A 62 22.27 14.34 1.72
C SER A 62 22.21 15.43 0.64
N PRO A 63 23.32 16.13 0.36
CA PRO A 63 23.48 16.92 -0.86
C PRO A 63 24.17 16.17 -2.02
N GLY A 64 24.55 14.89 -1.87
CA GLY A 64 25.47 14.22 -2.80
C GLY A 64 24.89 13.21 -3.80
N GLY A 65 23.63 12.81 -3.66
CA GLY A 65 23.02 11.79 -4.52
C GLY A 65 22.54 12.34 -5.85
N ARG A 66 22.74 11.60 -6.95
CA ARG A 66 22.18 11.95 -8.26
C ARG A 66 20.73 11.49 -8.32
N LYS A 67 19.83 12.37 -8.80
CA LYS A 67 18.42 12.01 -9.03
C LYS A 67 18.33 10.89 -10.06
N ILE A 68 17.54 9.86 -9.76
CA ILE A 68 17.32 8.69 -10.62
C ILE A 68 15.82 8.46 -10.84
N ASN A 69 15.51 7.73 -11.92
CA ASN A 69 14.14 7.28 -12.17
C ASN A 69 13.78 6.09 -11.27
N TYR A 70 12.50 6.00 -10.95
CA TYR A 70 11.97 4.84 -10.22
C TYR A 70 12.22 3.53 -10.97
N GLY A 71 12.63 2.49 -10.25
CA GLY A 71 12.90 1.18 -10.84
C GLY A 71 14.22 1.10 -11.63
N ASN A 72 15.15 2.04 -11.41
CA ASN A 72 16.48 1.96 -12.02
C ASN A 72 17.23 0.70 -11.55
N SER A 73 17.36 -0.28 -12.45
CA SER A 73 17.95 -1.60 -12.17
C SER A 73 19.44 -1.57 -11.85
N LYS A 74 20.15 -0.46 -12.16
CA LYS A 74 21.59 -0.32 -11.87
C LYS A 74 21.87 0.14 -10.44
N THR A 75 20.85 0.56 -9.70
CA THR A 75 21.02 1.15 -8.36
C THR A 75 20.55 0.18 -7.28
N LYS A 76 21.41 -0.09 -6.30
CA LYS A 76 21.09 -0.99 -5.17
C LYS A 76 20.78 -0.24 -3.87
N ASP A 77 21.31 0.96 -3.71
CA ASP A 77 21.06 1.81 -2.55
C ASP A 77 20.40 3.10 -3.00
N VAL A 78 19.14 3.25 -2.62
CA VAL A 78 18.26 4.33 -3.03
C VAL A 78 17.78 5.05 -1.79
N CYS A 79 17.83 6.38 -1.80
CA CYS A 79 17.01 7.17 -0.89
C CYS A 79 15.87 7.85 -1.64
N TRP A 80 14.74 8.04 -0.98
CA TRP A 80 13.60 8.76 -1.53
C TRP A 80 13.18 9.92 -0.65
N ARG A 81 12.58 10.94 -1.25
CA ARG A 81 11.96 12.05 -0.52
C ARG A 81 10.63 12.41 -1.16
N ALA A 82 9.70 12.86 -0.34
CA ALA A 82 8.50 13.58 -0.78
C ALA A 82 8.66 15.07 -0.41
N GLN A 83 7.85 15.94 -1.01
CA GLN A 83 7.90 17.38 -0.70
C GLN A 83 7.61 17.68 0.79
N ASP A 84 6.79 16.86 1.44
CA ASP A 84 6.41 17.00 2.85
C ASP A 84 6.90 15.82 3.70
N VAL A 85 6.89 16.02 5.02
CA VAL A 85 7.21 14.97 6.00
C VAL A 85 6.19 13.84 5.88
N VAL A 86 6.69 12.62 5.68
CA VAL A 86 5.86 11.41 5.63
C VAL A 86 5.80 10.79 7.02
N GLU A 87 4.67 10.90 7.70
CA GLU A 87 4.50 10.42 9.08
C GLU A 87 4.65 8.89 9.21
N LYS A 88 4.36 8.16 8.13
CA LYS A 88 4.34 6.69 8.02
C LYS A 88 5.46 6.25 7.09
N GLN A 89 6.66 6.74 7.39
CA GLN A 89 7.84 6.54 6.55
C GLN A 89 8.19 5.06 6.42
N GLN A 90 7.95 4.25 7.46
CA GLN A 90 8.24 2.82 7.43
C GLN A 90 7.35 2.07 6.43
N GLU A 91 6.03 2.31 6.46
CA GLU A 91 5.08 1.73 5.51
C GLU A 91 5.37 2.20 4.09
N ALA A 92 5.71 3.48 3.92
CA ALA A 92 6.13 4.03 2.63
C ALA A 92 7.41 3.36 2.10
N ASN A 93 8.44 3.18 2.95
CA ASN A 93 9.66 2.47 2.59
C ASN A 93 9.36 1.06 2.11
N GLU A 94 8.48 0.35 2.82
CA GLU A 94 8.09 -1.01 2.48
C GLU A 94 7.39 -1.08 1.12
N LEU A 95 6.35 -0.26 0.91
CA LEU A 95 5.60 -0.16 -0.34
C LEU A 95 6.52 0.17 -1.53
N LEU A 96 7.36 1.19 -1.39
CA LEU A 96 8.30 1.62 -2.43
C LEU A 96 9.34 0.54 -2.74
N ARG A 97 9.90 -0.11 -1.71
CA ARG A 97 10.90 -1.18 -1.89
C ARG A 97 10.32 -2.38 -2.64
N LEU A 98 9.09 -2.77 -2.30
CA LEU A 98 8.39 -3.88 -2.94
C LEU A 98 8.08 -3.56 -4.40
N GLY A 99 7.55 -2.37 -4.65
CA GLY A 99 7.26 -1.91 -5.99
C GLY A 99 8.52 -1.70 -6.84
N TRP A 100 9.69 -1.41 -6.25
CA TRP A 100 10.91 -1.11 -7.00
C TRP A 100 11.40 -2.30 -7.82
N ASN A 101 11.30 -3.50 -7.26
CA ASN A 101 11.71 -4.73 -7.93
C ASN A 101 10.66 -5.23 -8.95
N ASN A 102 9.43 -4.68 -8.90
CA ASN A 102 8.30 -5.06 -9.75
C ASN A 102 7.81 -3.85 -10.56
N VAL A 103 8.70 -3.30 -11.38
CA VAL A 103 8.43 -2.08 -12.16
C VAL A 103 7.27 -2.24 -13.15
N GLY A 104 7.03 -3.47 -13.62
CA GLY A 104 5.95 -3.82 -14.54
C GLY A 104 4.57 -3.49 -13.97
N THR A 105 4.09 -4.31 -13.04
CA THR A 105 2.80 -4.12 -12.36
C THR A 105 2.93 -4.48 -10.88
N TRP A 106 2.32 -3.65 -10.04
CA TRP A 106 2.20 -3.86 -8.60
C TRP A 106 1.19 -4.95 -8.25
N ALA A 107 0.24 -5.28 -9.13
CA ALA A 107 -0.68 -6.39 -8.91
C ALA A 107 0.03 -7.74 -8.77
N LYS A 108 1.21 -7.90 -9.36
CA LYS A 108 2.04 -9.12 -9.26
C LYS A 108 2.80 -9.27 -7.95
N LEU A 109 2.72 -8.29 -7.04
CA LEU A 109 3.39 -8.38 -5.74
C LEU A 109 2.81 -9.51 -4.87
N GLY A 110 1.54 -9.87 -5.05
CA GLY A 110 0.92 -11.02 -4.39
C GLY A 110 0.91 -10.95 -2.85
N LEU A 111 0.87 -9.74 -2.29
CA LEU A 111 0.99 -9.52 -0.85
C LEU A 111 -0.37 -9.61 -0.16
N GLU A 112 -0.40 -10.30 0.98
CA GLU A 112 -1.61 -10.47 1.79
C GLU A 112 -2.02 -9.14 2.44
N GLY A 113 -3.29 -8.74 2.26
CA GLY A 113 -3.81 -7.46 2.76
C GLY A 113 -3.47 -6.25 1.87
N TRP A 114 -3.11 -6.49 0.61
CA TRP A 114 -2.78 -5.45 -0.36
C TRP A 114 -3.77 -5.50 -1.50
N LYS A 115 -4.15 -4.31 -1.98
CA LYS A 115 -4.99 -4.17 -3.17
C LYS A 115 -4.27 -3.28 -4.17
N ALA A 116 -4.16 -3.78 -5.39
CA ALA A 116 -3.68 -3.02 -6.53
C ALA A 116 -4.89 -2.61 -7.38
N TYR A 117 -4.86 -1.40 -7.91
CA TYR A 117 -5.90 -0.89 -8.79
C TYR A 117 -5.28 -0.32 -10.05
N CYS A 118 -5.99 -0.43 -11.17
CA CYS A 118 -5.61 0.18 -12.43
C CYS A 118 -6.71 1.14 -12.89
N ARG A 119 -6.31 2.36 -13.23
CA ARG A 119 -7.10 3.27 -14.04
C ARG A 119 -6.41 3.35 -15.41
N PRO A 120 -6.98 2.73 -16.45
CA PRO A 120 -6.37 2.72 -17.77
C PRO A 120 -6.32 4.14 -18.34
N LYS A 121 -5.38 4.37 -19.25
CA LYS A 121 -5.30 5.66 -19.95
C LYS A 121 -6.50 5.79 -20.89
N SER A 122 -7.46 6.67 -20.61
CA SER A 122 -8.56 6.91 -21.56
C SER A 122 -8.06 7.76 -22.72
N GLU A 123 -8.25 7.27 -23.94
CA GLU A 123 -8.15 8.09 -25.15
C GLU A 123 -9.44 8.93 -25.25
N GLY A 124 -9.44 10.16 -24.75
CA GLY A 124 -10.50 11.13 -25.09
C GLY A 124 -11.47 11.59 -24.01
N GLY A 125 -11.00 11.82 -22.77
CA GLY A 125 -11.64 12.82 -21.89
C GLY A 125 -12.81 12.36 -21.01
N GLU A 126 -13.21 11.08 -21.05
CA GLU A 126 -14.02 10.50 -19.99
C GLU A 126 -13.13 9.96 -18.86
N GLU A 127 -13.49 10.26 -17.60
CA GLU A 127 -12.78 9.74 -16.43
C GLU A 127 -12.81 8.21 -16.47
N SER A 128 -11.66 7.58 -16.69
CA SER A 128 -11.59 6.12 -16.68
C SER A 128 -11.85 5.59 -15.27
N ASN A 129 -12.74 4.59 -15.21
CA ASN A 129 -13.05 3.88 -13.99
C ASN A 129 -11.80 3.21 -13.41
N LEU A 130 -11.76 3.11 -12.09
CA LEU A 130 -10.74 2.39 -11.35
C LEU A 130 -11.15 0.92 -11.20
N TRP A 131 -10.27 -0.01 -11.52
CA TRP A 131 -10.54 -1.45 -11.45
C TRP A 131 -9.52 -2.12 -10.52
N ILE A 132 -9.94 -3.13 -9.76
CA ILE A 132 -9.00 -3.96 -9.01
C ILE A 132 -8.14 -4.72 -10.01
N SER A 133 -6.83 -4.59 -9.89
CA SER A 133 -5.86 -5.30 -10.72
C SER A 133 -5.40 -6.57 -10.02
N LYS A 134 -5.43 -7.69 -10.75
CA LYS A 134 -5.06 -9.02 -10.28
C LYS A 134 -3.66 -9.41 -10.79
N PRO A 135 -2.95 -10.32 -10.12
CA PRO A 135 -1.63 -10.79 -10.58
C PRO A 135 -1.62 -11.38 -12.00
N SER A 136 -2.76 -11.91 -12.46
CA SER A 136 -2.96 -12.47 -13.79
C SER A 136 -3.16 -11.43 -14.90
N ASP A 137 -3.45 -10.18 -14.52
CA ASP A 137 -3.80 -9.14 -15.49
C ASP A 137 -2.54 -8.65 -16.23
N GLU A 138 -2.78 -8.08 -17.41
CA GLU A 138 -1.74 -7.37 -18.14
C GLU A 138 -1.30 -6.11 -17.38
N ALA A 139 -0.14 -5.56 -17.76
CA ALA A 139 0.38 -4.37 -17.09
C ALA A 139 -0.56 -3.16 -17.32
N CYS A 140 -0.87 -2.42 -16.27
CA CYS A 140 -1.66 -1.20 -16.36
C CYS A 140 -0.95 -0.16 -17.24
N ASP A 141 -1.63 0.31 -18.29
CA ASP A 141 -1.11 1.30 -19.25
C ASP A 141 -1.31 2.76 -18.80
N GLY A 142 -2.01 2.97 -17.69
CA GLY A 142 -2.31 4.27 -17.11
C GLY A 142 -1.75 4.44 -15.70
N LEU A 143 -2.66 4.69 -14.75
CA LEU A 143 -2.37 4.92 -13.35
C LEU A 143 -2.58 3.63 -12.55
N GLU A 144 -1.50 3.13 -11.95
CA GLU A 144 -1.58 2.01 -11.03
C GLU A 144 -1.52 2.52 -9.59
N ILE A 145 -2.43 2.08 -8.74
CA ILE A 145 -2.50 2.46 -7.33
C ILE A 145 -2.29 1.22 -6.49
N MET A 146 -1.55 1.36 -5.40
CA MET A 146 -1.44 0.33 -4.38
C MET A 146 -1.72 0.89 -3.00
N TRP A 147 -2.33 0.05 -2.16
CA TRP A 147 -2.66 0.39 -0.79
C TRP A 147 -2.47 -0.84 0.11
N LEU A 148 -1.86 -0.60 1.27
CA LEU A 148 -1.73 -1.57 2.34
C LEU A 148 -2.90 -1.43 3.33
N GLU A 149 -3.77 -2.44 3.37
CA GLU A 149 -4.99 -2.52 4.17
C GLU A 149 -4.69 -2.87 5.65
N SER A 150 -3.61 -2.34 6.23
CA SER A 150 -3.26 -2.61 7.63
C SER A 150 -3.89 -1.63 8.62
N SER A 151 -4.46 -0.51 8.15
CA SER A 151 -5.20 0.45 8.97
C SER A 151 -6.06 1.38 8.12
N LYS A 152 -7.16 1.90 8.67
CA LYS A 152 -7.97 2.97 8.07
C LYS A 152 -7.18 4.27 7.80
N SER A 153 -5.89 4.31 8.16
CA SER A 153 -4.95 5.40 7.94
C SER A 153 -3.76 4.97 7.06
N GLY A 154 -3.91 3.97 6.19
CA GLY A 154 -2.82 3.43 5.37
C GLY A 154 -2.19 4.44 4.39
N VAL A 155 -1.01 4.11 3.90
CA VAL A 155 -0.32 4.88 2.85
C VAL A 155 -0.77 4.37 1.49
N PHE A 156 -1.16 5.29 0.62
CA PHE A 156 -1.39 5.03 -0.79
C PHE A 156 -0.15 5.41 -1.59
N LEU A 157 0.21 4.57 -2.56
CA LEU A 157 1.10 4.97 -3.64
C LEU A 157 0.33 4.90 -4.95
N ASN A 158 0.64 5.82 -5.85
CA ASN A 158 0.27 5.68 -7.24
C ASN A 158 1.51 5.77 -8.14
N LYS A 159 1.47 5.06 -9.25
CA LYS A 159 2.51 4.97 -10.26
C LYS A 159 1.88 5.34 -11.59
N HIS A 160 2.43 6.36 -12.24
CA HIS A 160 2.02 6.77 -13.57
C HIS A 160 3.21 6.66 -14.53
N ARG A 161 2.98 6.05 -15.69
CA ARG A 161 3.99 5.97 -16.76
C ARG A 161 3.66 6.99 -17.84
N GLU A 162 4.51 7.99 -17.98
CA GLU A 162 4.34 9.07 -18.95
C GLU A 162 5.65 9.28 -19.71
N GLY A 163 5.61 9.15 -21.04
CA GLY A 163 6.80 9.35 -21.88
C GLY A 163 7.99 8.44 -21.56
N GLY A 164 7.74 7.21 -21.08
CA GLY A 164 8.77 6.26 -20.67
C GLY A 164 9.37 6.52 -19.29
N VAL A 165 8.95 7.59 -18.59
CA VAL A 165 9.34 7.90 -17.22
C VAL A 165 8.25 7.41 -16.27
N VAL A 166 8.66 6.73 -15.21
CA VAL A 166 7.75 6.29 -14.13
C VAL A 166 7.80 7.33 -13.01
N ARG A 167 6.65 7.99 -12.78
CA ARG A 167 6.46 8.90 -11.65
C ARG A 167 5.69 8.18 -10.56
N VAL A 168 6.13 8.35 -9.33
CA VAL A 168 5.46 7.79 -8.15
C VAL A 168 4.99 8.93 -7.27
N ARG A 169 3.75 8.86 -6.80
CA ARG A 169 3.25 9.77 -5.77
C ARG A 169 2.80 8.98 -4.55
N LEU A 170 2.86 9.64 -3.41
CA LEU A 170 2.48 9.12 -2.12
C LEU A 170 1.39 9.99 -1.51
N CYS A 171 0.45 9.36 -0.81
CA CYS A 171 -0.53 10.05 0.01
C CYS A 171 -0.82 9.26 1.29
N GLN A 172 -1.06 9.98 2.40
CA GLN A 172 -1.28 9.37 3.72
C GLN A 172 -2.62 9.75 4.37
N ARG A 173 -3.24 10.84 3.93
CA ARG A 173 -4.48 11.38 4.49
C ARG A 173 -5.32 11.99 3.39
N ASP A 174 -6.62 11.78 3.47
CA ASP A 174 -7.62 12.40 2.59
C ASP A 174 -7.23 12.31 1.10
N CYS A 175 -6.73 11.14 0.68
CA CYS A 175 -6.21 10.88 -0.67
C CYS A 175 -7.27 10.88 -1.75
N TRP A 176 -8.53 10.76 -1.34
CA TRP A 176 -9.70 10.55 -2.16
C TRP A 176 -10.82 11.51 -1.72
N VAL A 177 -11.72 11.83 -2.64
CA VAL A 177 -12.88 12.69 -2.39
C VAL A 177 -14.09 11.85 -1.99
N GLY A 178 -14.80 12.29 -0.94
CA GLY A 178 -16.08 11.71 -0.53
C GLY A 178 -15.97 10.29 0.04
N ASN A 179 -17.05 9.50 -0.10
CA ASN A 179 -17.11 8.11 0.38
C ASN A 179 -16.48 7.16 -0.65
N TYR A 180 -15.16 7.15 -0.73
CA TYR A 180 -14.41 6.46 -1.77
C TYR A 180 -14.29 4.94 -1.59
N LEU A 181 -14.63 4.39 -0.41
CA LEU A 181 -14.64 2.95 -0.16
C LEU A 181 -16.04 2.36 -0.29
N ASN A 182 -16.13 1.14 -0.83
CA ASN A 182 -17.33 0.33 -0.82
C ASN A 182 -17.50 -0.42 0.52
N SER A 183 -18.61 -1.15 0.66
CA SER A 183 -18.92 -1.93 1.87
C SER A 183 -17.93 -3.08 2.15
N GLY A 184 -17.16 -3.51 1.15
CA GLY A 184 -16.07 -4.48 1.27
C GLY A 184 -14.70 -3.86 1.60
N GLY A 185 -14.64 -2.54 1.85
CA GLY A 185 -13.38 -1.85 2.15
C GLY A 185 -12.48 -1.66 0.92
N GLU A 186 -13.01 -1.73 -0.29
CA GLU A 186 -12.25 -1.51 -1.54
C GLU A 186 -12.57 -0.14 -2.13
N LEU A 187 -11.64 0.44 -2.90
CA LEU A 187 -11.93 1.66 -3.65
C LEU A 187 -13.10 1.44 -4.63
N ASN A 188 -14.06 2.36 -4.62
CA ASN A 188 -15.12 2.43 -5.62
C ASN A 188 -14.52 2.69 -7.01
N GLN A 189 -15.18 2.19 -8.05
CA GLN A 189 -14.75 2.41 -9.44
C GLN A 189 -14.71 3.89 -9.82
N TRP A 190 -15.58 4.69 -9.20
CA TRP A 190 -15.70 6.13 -9.37
C TRP A 190 -14.86 6.93 -8.34
N ALA A 191 -13.96 6.29 -7.58
CA ALA A 191 -13.15 6.99 -6.59
C ALA A 191 -12.25 8.04 -7.26
N SER A 192 -12.46 9.31 -6.93
CA SER A 192 -11.69 10.44 -7.46
C SER A 192 -10.59 10.85 -6.48
N GLU A 193 -9.38 11.06 -6.99
CA GLU A 193 -8.24 11.49 -6.17
C GLU A 193 -8.44 12.92 -5.66
N ASN A 194 -8.05 13.17 -4.42
CA ASN A 194 -7.85 14.54 -3.94
C ASN A 194 -6.40 14.96 -4.26
N SER A 195 -6.19 15.47 -5.48
CA SER A 195 -4.87 15.79 -6.04
C SER A 195 -3.99 16.66 -5.13
N ASN A 196 -4.59 17.50 -4.28
CA ASN A 196 -3.87 18.39 -3.36
C ASN A 196 -3.14 17.67 -2.22
N ASN A 197 -3.42 16.39 -1.98
CA ASN A 197 -2.81 15.60 -0.90
C ASN A 197 -1.79 14.57 -1.40
N TRP A 198 -1.68 14.40 -2.72
CA TRP A 198 -0.65 13.57 -3.31
C TRP A 198 0.67 14.33 -3.41
N ARG A 199 1.77 13.66 -3.05
CA ARG A 199 3.11 14.22 -3.10
C ARG A 199 3.98 13.40 -4.03
N GLU A 200 4.62 14.06 -4.97
CA GLU A 200 5.59 13.40 -5.85
C GLU A 200 6.78 12.90 -5.03
N VAL A 201 7.18 11.66 -5.30
CA VAL A 201 8.32 11.01 -4.67
C VAL A 201 9.50 11.09 -5.63
N GLU A 202 10.60 11.64 -5.14
CA GLU A 202 11.86 11.73 -5.86
C GLU A 202 12.83 10.69 -5.32
N PHE A 203 13.64 10.11 -6.21
CA PHE A 203 14.60 9.06 -5.87
C PHE A 203 16.01 9.50 -6.20
N TYR A 204 16.96 9.11 -5.36
CA TYR A 204 18.37 9.44 -5.48
C TYR A 204 19.20 8.19 -5.30
N ASP A 205 20.23 8.04 -6.12
CA ASP A 205 21.31 7.11 -5.78
C ASP A 205 22.02 7.67 -4.54
N THR A 206 22.15 6.86 -3.49
CA THR A 206 23.04 7.23 -2.40
C THR A 206 24.42 6.73 -2.78
N PRO A 207 25.42 7.60 -3.00
CA PRO A 207 26.79 7.12 -3.04
C PRO A 207 27.00 6.35 -1.74
N LEU A 208 27.57 5.16 -1.83
CA LEU A 208 27.92 4.33 -0.68
C LEU A 208 28.75 5.21 0.26
N LEU A 209 28.12 5.84 1.24
CA LEU A 209 28.83 6.47 2.35
C LEU A 209 29.63 5.32 2.92
N ASN A 210 30.96 5.44 2.80
CA ASN A 210 31.94 4.45 3.19
C ASN A 210 31.38 3.60 4.31
N ARG A 211 31.15 2.31 4.05
CA ARG A 211 30.91 1.29 5.08
C ARG A 211 32.08 1.42 6.04
N THR A 212 31.93 2.25 7.06
CA THR A 212 32.86 2.31 8.17
C THR A 212 32.51 1.07 8.94
N VAL A 213 33.20 -0.01 8.56
CA VAL A 213 33.34 -1.20 9.39
C VAL A 213 34.00 -0.68 10.66
N SER A 214 33.18 -0.39 11.67
CA SER A 214 33.71 -0.28 13.03
C SER A 214 34.11 -1.71 13.38
N MET A 215 35.42 -1.95 13.35
CA MET A 215 36.04 -3.13 13.97
C MET A 215 35.86 -3.04 15.48
#